data_AF-A0A2K3JZ42-F1
#
_entry.id   AF-A0A2K3JZ42-F1
#
_cell.length_a   1.000
_cell.length_b   1.000
_cell.length_c   1.000
_cell.angle_alpha   90.00
_cell.angle_beta   90.00
_cell.angle_gamma   90.00
#
_symmetry.space_group_name_H-M   'P 1'
#
loop_
_entity.id
_entity.type
_entity.pdbx_description
1 polymer ?
#
loop_
_entity_poly.entity_id
_entity_poly.type
_entity_poly.pdbx_seq_one_letter_code
_entity_poly.pdbx_strand_id
1 'polypeptide(L)'
;MASSSSQDVTTVDLKNYDVFISFRGDDTRAGFTSHLYTALCGDHLHTYIDYRIQKGDEVWAELVKAIQDSTLFLVVFSENYATSTWCLNELVEIMECHKNGQIVVPVFYQIDPSH
;
A
#
# COMPACT_ATOMS: atom_id res chain seq x y z
N MET A 1 40.52 0.88 32.41
CA MET A 1 40.10 1.30 31.06
C MET A 1 39.41 0.11 30.41
N ALA A 2 38.09 -0.03 30.60
CA ALA A 2 37.32 -1.06 29.91
C ALA A 2 36.54 -0.35 28.79
N SER A 3 36.94 -0.59 27.55
CA SER A 3 36.26 -0.05 26.38
C SER A 3 34.97 -0.85 26.17
N SER A 4 33.82 -0.22 26.47
CA SER A 4 32.52 -0.75 26.12
C SER A 4 32.33 -0.60 24.61
N SER A 5 32.35 -1.70 23.87
CA SER A 5 31.94 -1.71 22.47
C SER A 5 30.42 -1.57 22.41
N SER A 6 29.93 -0.40 22.00
CA SER A 6 28.53 -0.23 21.64
C SER A 6 28.24 -1.10 20.43
N GLN A 7 27.45 -2.16 20.62
CA GLN A 7 26.88 -2.89 19.50
C GLN A 7 25.87 -1.97 18.84
N ASP A 8 26.21 -1.50 17.65
CA ASP A 8 25.31 -0.77 16.78
C ASP A 8 24.25 -1.78 16.32
N VAL A 9 23.10 -1.80 17.01
CA VAL A 9 21.91 -2.50 16.53
C VAL A 9 21.52 -1.76 15.25
N THR A 10 21.92 -2.29 14.10
CA THR A 10 21.33 -1.88 12.84
C THR A 10 19.86 -2.23 12.94
N THR A 11 19.02 -1.23 13.22
CA THR A 11 17.58 -1.34 13.07
C THR A 11 17.34 -1.64 11.61
N VAL A 12 17.21 -2.93 11.29
CA VAL A 12 16.63 -3.34 10.02
C VAL A 12 15.25 -2.71 10.03
N ASP A 13 14.97 -1.81 9.10
CA ASP A 13 13.62 -1.29 8.91
C ASP A 13 12.73 -2.48 8.58
N LEU A 14 12.12 -3.04 9.63
CA LEU A 14 11.21 -4.16 9.52
C LEU A 14 9.96 -3.62 8.86
N LYS A 15 9.83 -3.93 7.57
CA LYS A 15 8.60 -3.70 6.82
C LYS A 15 7.48 -4.48 7.53
N ASN A 16 6.43 -3.78 7.93
CA ASN A 16 5.33 -4.36 8.69
C ASN A 16 4.33 -5.09 7.80
N TYR A 17 4.29 -4.78 6.50
CA TYR A 17 3.35 -5.38 5.55
C TYR A 17 4.07 -5.93 4.33
N ASP A 18 3.67 -7.14 3.93
CA ASP A 18 4.14 -7.73 2.68
C ASP A 18 3.52 -6.99 1.50
N VAL A 19 2.21 -6.73 1.55
CA VAL A 19 1.45 -6.14 0.44
C VAL A 19 0.60 -4.97 0.92
N PHE A 20 0.58 -3.88 0.17
CA PHE A 20 -0.38 -2.79 0.29
C PHE A 20 -1.31 -2.80 -0.92
N ILE A 21 -2.62 -2.76 -0.71
CA ILE A 21 -3.61 -2.66 -1.79
C ILE A 21 -4.19 -1.25 -1.85
N SER A 22 -3.90 -0.53 -2.93
CA SER A 22 -4.57 0.73 -3.29
C SER A 22 -5.66 0.46 -4.33
N PHE A 23 -6.85 1.01 -4.12
CA PHE A 23 -8.01 0.74 -4.96
C PHE A 23 -9.09 1.82 -4.81
N ARG A 24 -10.01 1.87 -5.78
CA ARG A 24 -11.21 2.69 -5.65
C ARG A 24 -12.29 1.89 -4.91
N GLY A 25 -12.55 2.31 -3.67
CA GLY A 25 -13.55 1.67 -2.82
C GLY A 25 -14.94 1.51 -3.43
N ASP A 26 -15.41 2.52 -4.17
CA ASP A 26 -16.74 2.49 -4.78
C ASP A 26 -16.84 1.51 -5.96
N ASP A 27 -15.72 1.17 -6.58
CA ASP A 27 -15.69 0.31 -7.77
C ASP A 27 -15.49 -1.17 -7.39
N THR A 28 -14.54 -1.47 -6.49
CA THR A 28 -14.03 -2.84 -6.32
C THR A 28 -14.09 -3.40 -4.90
N ARG A 29 -14.46 -2.60 -3.88
CA ARG A 29 -14.39 -3.00 -2.45
C ARG A 29 -15.09 -4.32 -2.15
N ALA A 30 -16.36 -4.43 -2.54
CA ALA A 30 -17.19 -5.57 -2.19
C ALA A 30 -16.97 -6.80 -3.09
N GLY A 31 -16.26 -6.64 -4.21
CA GLY A 31 -16.04 -7.69 -5.21
C GLY A 31 -14.56 -8.04 -5.34
N PHE A 32 -13.94 -7.60 -6.43
CA PHE A 32 -12.57 -7.98 -6.78
C PHE A 32 -11.56 -7.78 -5.64
N THR A 33 -11.58 -6.62 -4.98
CA THR A 33 -10.59 -6.30 -3.94
C THR A 33 -10.78 -7.13 -2.66
N SER A 34 -12.01 -7.43 -2.24
CA SER A 34 -12.24 -8.28 -1.06
C SER A 34 -11.75 -9.71 -1.29
N HIS A 35 -11.97 -10.27 -2.49
CA HIS A 35 -11.46 -11.58 -2.86
C HIS A 35 -9.93 -11.60 -2.96
N LEU A 36 -9.34 -10.58 -3.57
CA LEU A 36 -7.87 -10.42 -3.66
C LEU A 36 -7.23 -10.37 -2.27
N TYR A 37 -7.75 -9.53 -1.37
CA TYR A 37 -7.30 -9.45 0.02
C TYR A 37 -7.40 -10.80 0.74
N THR A 38 -8.55 -11.46 0.62
CA THR A 38 -8.79 -12.77 1.25
C THR A 38 -7.79 -13.83 0.75
N ALA A 39 -7.49 -13.85 -0.55
CA ALA A 39 -6.55 -14.79 -1.13
C ALA A 39 -5.11 -14.54 -0.63
N LEU A 40 -4.65 -13.29 -0.61
CA LEU A 40 -3.32 -12.93 -0.11
C LEU A 40 -3.15 -13.30 1.37
N CYS A 41 -4.15 -13.02 2.20
CA CYS A 41 -4.13 -13.43 3.60
C CYS A 41 -4.17 -14.96 3.77
N GLY A 42 -4.89 -15.66 2.90
CA GLY A 42 -4.90 -17.13 2.85
C GLY A 42 -3.53 -17.73 2.56
N ASP A 43 -2.72 -17.04 1.76
CA ASP A 43 -1.32 -17.39 1.44
C ASP A 43 -0.31 -16.82 2.46
N HIS A 44 -0.78 -16.39 3.64
CA HIS A 44 0.04 -15.87 4.74
C HIS A 44 0.79 -14.56 4.44
N LEU A 45 0.36 -13.79 3.44
CA LEU A 45 0.89 -12.45 3.19
C LEU A 45 0.18 -11.43 4.07
N HIS A 46 0.94 -10.77 4.95
CA HIS A 46 0.42 -9.71 5.80
C HIS A 46 0.10 -8.48 4.95
N THR A 47 -1.18 -8.32 4.65
CA THR A 47 -1.67 -7.37 3.65
C THR A 47 -2.36 -6.20 4.34
N TYR A 48 -1.96 -4.98 3.99
CA TYR A 48 -2.68 -3.76 4.33
C TYR A 48 -3.67 -3.40 3.23
N ILE A 49 -4.86 -2.96 3.63
CA ILE A 49 -5.92 -2.54 2.73
C ILE A 49 -6.60 -1.29 3.27
N ASP A 50 -6.67 -0.23 2.47
CA ASP A 50 -7.34 1.00 2.87
C ASP A 50 -8.87 0.89 2.71
N TYR A 51 -9.53 0.31 3.72
CA TYR A 51 -10.99 0.30 3.81
C TYR A 51 -11.59 1.60 4.35
N ARG A 52 -10.79 2.62 4.68
CA ARG A 52 -11.28 3.76 5.47
C ARG A 52 -12.22 4.64 4.64
N ILE A 53 -13.43 4.79 5.16
CA ILE A 53 -14.46 5.67 4.57
C ILE A 53 -14.24 7.11 5.03
N GLN A 54 -13.69 7.32 6.23
CA GLN A 54 -13.41 8.63 6.80
C GLN A 54 -12.03 9.11 6.36
N LYS A 55 -11.99 10.31 5.77
CA LYS A 55 -10.78 10.99 5.30
C LYS A 55 -10.46 12.16 6.22
N GLY A 56 -9.21 12.30 6.64
CA GLY A 56 -8.72 13.35 7.55
C GLY A 56 -7.22 13.23 7.81
N ASP A 57 -6.63 14.22 8.47
CA ASP A 57 -5.16 14.34 8.61
C ASP A 57 -4.53 13.21 9.44
N GLU A 58 -5.16 12.81 10.55
CA GLU A 58 -4.69 11.67 11.35
C GLU A 58 -4.76 10.36 10.56
N VAL A 59 -5.81 10.21 9.74
CA VAL A 59 -5.99 9.05 8.86
C VAL A 59 -4.90 9.03 7.78
N TRP A 60 -4.52 10.19 7.26
CA TRP A 60 -3.45 10.31 6.27
C TRP A 60 -2.09 9.91 6.83
N ALA A 61 -1.75 10.34 8.05
CA ALA A 61 -0.47 9.98 8.68
C ALA A 61 -0.30 8.47 8.89
N GLU A 62 -1.37 7.78 9.34
CA GLU A 62 -1.36 6.32 9.48
C GLU A 62 -1.24 5.62 8.13
N LEU A 63 -1.90 6.15 7.09
CA LEU A 63 -1.87 5.60 5.74
C LEU A 63 -0.47 5.72 5.12
N VAL A 64 0.16 6.89 5.19
CA VAL A 64 1.53 7.13 4.70
C VAL A 64 2.50 6.18 5.40
N LYS A 65 2.36 5.99 6.71
CA LYS A 65 3.18 5.02 7.44
C LYS A 65 2.98 3.59 6.92
N ALA A 66 1.75 3.16 6.70
CA ALA A 66 1.48 1.84 6.15
C ALA A 66 2.08 1.66 4.74
N ILE A 67 2.00 2.68 3.88
CA ILE A 67 2.64 2.69 2.56
C ILE A 67 4.16 2.52 2.71
N GLN A 68 4.80 3.33 3.55
CA GLN A 68 6.24 3.27 3.79
C GLN A 68 6.67 1.93 4.40
N ASP A 69 5.84 1.30 5.23
CA ASP A 69 6.12 0.03 5.88
C ASP A 69 5.80 -1.20 5.01
N SER A 70 5.37 -1.01 3.74
CA SER A 70 5.00 -2.11 2.84
C SER A 70 6.12 -2.53 1.90
N THR A 71 6.19 -3.80 1.49
CA THR A 71 7.23 -4.27 0.54
C THR A 71 6.80 -4.20 -0.93
N LEU A 72 5.53 -4.52 -1.20
CA LEU A 72 4.93 -4.56 -2.53
C LEU A 72 3.60 -3.80 -2.54
N PHE A 73 3.34 -3.09 -3.63
CA PHE A 73 2.10 -2.34 -3.84
C PHE A 73 1.30 -2.97 -4.97
N LEU A 74 0.05 -3.34 -4.70
CA LEU A 74 -0.95 -3.66 -5.71
C LEU A 74 -1.85 -2.45 -5.92
N VAL A 75 -1.73 -1.82 -7.09
CA VAL A 75 -2.57 -0.66 -7.46
C VAL A 75 -3.65 -1.14 -8.41
N VAL A 76 -4.88 -1.23 -7.92
CA VAL A 76 -6.05 -1.65 -8.69
C VAL A 76 -6.69 -0.43 -9.36
N PHE A 77 -6.26 -0.16 -10.58
CA PHE A 77 -6.87 0.86 -11.42
C PHE A 77 -8.23 0.37 -11.93
N SER A 78 -9.25 1.18 -11.72
CA SER A 78 -10.63 0.95 -12.13
C SER A 78 -11.20 2.23 -12.74
N GLU A 79 -12.40 2.14 -13.33
CA GLU A 79 -13.04 3.22 -14.08
C GLU A 79 -13.03 4.57 -13.34
N ASN A 80 -13.32 4.59 -12.04
CA ASN A 80 -13.41 5.82 -11.25
C ASN A 80 -12.21 6.07 -10.34
N TYR A 81 -11.09 5.34 -10.49
CA TYR A 81 -9.92 5.50 -9.62
C TYR A 81 -9.41 6.95 -9.61
N ALA A 82 -9.21 7.53 -10.79
CA ALA A 82 -8.66 8.88 -10.95
C ALA A 82 -9.64 10.00 -10.53
N THR A 83 -10.91 9.67 -10.23
CA THR A 83 -11.88 10.65 -9.71
C THR A 83 -11.67 10.93 -8.22
N SER A 84 -10.94 10.07 -7.51
CA SER A 84 -10.68 10.16 -6.08
C SER A 84 -9.33 10.81 -5.82
N THR A 85 -9.34 12.07 -5.34
CA THR A 85 -8.12 12.76 -4.91
C THR A 85 -7.33 11.96 -3.88
N TRP A 86 -8.02 11.20 -3.03
CA TRP A 86 -7.39 10.30 -2.05
C TRP A 86 -6.61 9.15 -2.73
N CYS A 87 -7.21 8.49 -3.73
CA CYS A 87 -6.52 7.42 -4.47
C CYS A 87 -5.33 7.96 -5.28
N LEU A 88 -5.41 9.20 -5.77
CA LEU A 88 -4.29 9.86 -6.44
C LEU A 88 -3.18 10.25 -5.46
N ASN A 89 -3.52 10.74 -4.27
CA ASN A 89 -2.52 11.05 -3.25
C ASN A 89 -1.81 9.77 -2.77
N GLU A 90 -2.55 8.68 -2.52
CA GLU A 90 -1.96 7.36 -2.26
C GLU A 90 -0.98 6.95 -3.35
N LEU A 91 -1.38 7.10 -4.62
CA LEU A 91 -0.54 6.74 -5.75
C LEU A 91 0.76 7.55 -5.78
N VAL A 92 0.72 8.84 -5.46
CA VAL A 92 1.93 9.68 -5.37
C VAL A 92 2.89 9.12 -4.33
N GLU A 93 2.42 8.83 -3.11
CA GLU A 93 3.24 8.28 -2.02
C GLU A 93 3.82 6.89 -2.39
N ILE A 94 3.01 6.04 -3.03
CA ILE A 94 3.45 4.74 -3.55
C ILE A 94 4.56 4.91 -4.59
N MET A 95 4.42 5.88 -5.50
CA MET A 95 5.43 6.12 -6.53
C MET A 95 6.72 6.71 -5.95
N GLU A 96 6.67 7.47 -4.85
CA GLU A 96 7.88 7.86 -4.12
C GLU A 96 8.58 6.63 -3.50
N CYS A 97 7.82 5.71 -2.92
CA CYS A 97 8.36 4.43 -2.42
C CYS A 97 8.97 3.57 -3.53
N HIS A 98 8.35 3.55 -4.72
CA HIS A 98 8.85 2.83 -5.88
C HIS A 98 10.20 3.36 -6.37
N LYS A 99 10.40 4.70 -6.35
CA LYS A 99 11.70 5.31 -6.67
C LYS A 99 12.80 4.85 -5.70
N ASN A 100 12.44 4.48 -4.47
CA ASN A 100 13.34 3.94 -3.46
C ASN A 100 13.52 2.41 -3.55
N GLY A 101 12.97 1.76 -4.57
CA GLY A 101 13.20 0.34 -4.88
C GLY A 101 12.10 -0.63 -4.43
N GLN A 102 11.00 -0.14 -3.84
CA GLN A 102 9.84 -0.99 -3.55
C GLN A 102 9.08 -1.35 -4.83
N ILE A 103 8.41 -2.51 -4.85
CA ILE A 103 7.80 -3.05 -6.08
C ILE A 103 6.37 -2.55 -6.23
N VAL A 104 6.00 -2.06 -7.42
CA VAL A 104 4.62 -1.70 -7.77
C VAL A 104 4.12 -2.62 -8.88
N VAL A 105 2.98 -3.25 -8.64
CA VAL A 105 2.29 -4.10 -9.62
C VAL A 105 0.93 -3.46 -9.96
N PRO A 106 0.76 -2.92 -11.17
CA PRO A 106 -0.51 -2.36 -11.60
C PRO A 106 -1.48 -3.46 -12.00
N VAL A 107 -2.74 -3.32 -11.57
CA VAL A 107 -3.87 -4.19 -11.97
C VAL A 107 -4.90 -3.31 -12.65
N PHE A 108 -5.16 -3.57 -13.94
CA PHE A 108 -6.14 -2.85 -14.73
C PHE A 108 -7.48 -3.60 -14.69
N TYR A 109 -8.35 -3.23 -13.76
CA TYR A 109 -9.64 -3.89 -13.56
C TYR A 109 -10.70 -3.30 -14.48
N GLN A 110 -11.05 -4.05 -15.53
CA GLN A 110 -12.08 -3.69 -16.51
C GLN A 110 -11.86 -2.35 -17.22
N ILE A 111 -10.61 -1.93 -17.36
CA ILE A 111 -10.20 -0.73 -18.10
C ILE A 111 -9.07 -1.06 -19.07
N ASP A 112 -8.92 -0.25 -20.11
CA ASP A 112 -7.75 -0.30 -20.98
C ASP A 112 -6.58 0.45 -20.32
N PRO A 113 -5.37 -0.14 -20.22
CA PRO A 113 -4.18 0.53 -19.70
C PRO A 113 -3.76 1.81 -20.44
N SER A 114 -4.26 2.04 -21.66
CA SER A 114 -3.92 3.20 -22.50
C SER A 114 -4.82 4.42 -22.32
N HIS A 115 -5.91 4.32 -21.55
CA HIS A 115 -6.75 5.45 -21.14
C HIS A 115 -6.06 6.30 -20.07
#